data_AF-A0A7Y1YGV0-F1
#
_entry.id   AF-A0A7Y1YGV0-F1
#
_cell.length_a   1.000
_cell.length_b   1.000
_cell.length_c   1.000
_cell.angle_alpha   90.00
_cell.angle_beta   90.00
_cell.angle_gamma   90.00
#
_symmetry.space_group_name_H-M   'P 1'
#
loop_
_entity.id
_entity.type
_entity.pdbx_description
1 polymer ?
#
loop_
_entity_poly.entity_id
_entity_poly.type
_entity_poly.pdbx_seq_one_letter_code
_entity_poly.pdbx_strand_id
1 'polypeptide(L)'
;MKKFLLNIILLGCIGLIGFDGFSQTTRVKITVDWEDKSYENRVIVQDPGFQNILTIENPDEPYQTTGASLIYTGVFDLGCVQSGTYKVILYNANNVAWAAPASIKVEVDGVIIVNDPGTLASTTGHEISFSVSSDGSGCTPLPDSDGDGVIDIIDLDDDNDGILDTDEALGINTFNCTIPALNFFGNNNTPETGIAGEVGAVYRFENAIFGEPYDVLVEITEKRNTTLSTIDYDT
;
A
#
# COMPACT_ATOMS: atom_id res chain seq x y z
N MET A 1 -27.10 -5.75 21.78
CA MET A 1 -26.32 -5.72 23.06
C MET A 1 -25.90 -7.14 23.42
N LYS A 2 -24.69 -7.57 23.06
CA LYS A 2 -24.14 -8.86 23.50
C LYS A 2 -23.20 -8.60 24.67
N LYS A 3 -23.54 -9.15 25.84
CA LYS A 3 -22.69 -9.16 27.04
C LYS A 3 -21.68 -10.30 26.93
N PHE A 4 -20.42 -10.04 27.23
CA PHE A 4 -19.39 -11.07 27.39
C PHE A 4 -19.08 -11.23 28.89
N LEU A 5 -19.08 -12.48 29.36
CA LEU A 5 -18.74 -12.87 30.73
C LEU A 5 -17.26 -13.25 30.76
N LEU A 6 -16.47 -12.56 31.60
CA LEU A 6 -15.07 -12.86 31.84
C LEU A 6 -14.95 -13.63 33.16
N ASN A 7 -14.60 -14.92 33.10
CA ASN A 7 -14.26 -15.72 34.28
C ASN A 7 -12.76 -15.57 34.57
N ILE A 8 -12.41 -14.81 35.60
CA ILE A 8 -11.05 -14.71 36.12
C ILE A 8 -10.85 -15.83 37.16
N ILE A 9 -9.99 -16.79 36.86
CA ILE A 9 -9.42 -17.71 37.86
C ILE A 9 -8.25 -16.98 38.50
N LEU A 10 -8.43 -16.58 39.76
CA LEU A 10 -7.40 -15.98 40.60
C LEU A 10 -6.60 -17.12 41.25
N LEU A 11 -5.39 -17.39 40.77
CA LEU A 11 -4.37 -18.06 41.57
C LEU A 11 -3.19 -17.10 41.81
N GLY A 12 -2.81 -17.03 43.08
CA GLY A 12 -2.07 -15.93 43.67
C GLY A 12 -0.59 -15.84 43.29
N CYS A 13 -0.12 -14.59 43.41
CA CYS A 13 1.25 -14.19 43.77
C CYS A 13 2.41 -14.92 43.08
N ILE A 14 2.97 -14.26 42.07
CA ILE A 14 4.32 -13.67 42.13
C ILE A 14 4.39 -12.66 40.98
N GLY A 15 4.80 -11.44 41.29
CA GLY A 15 4.96 -10.38 40.30
C GLY A 15 5.98 -10.79 39.23
N LEU A 16 5.49 -11.03 38.03
CA LEU A 16 6.14 -10.58 36.83
C LEU A 16 5.16 -9.61 36.18
N ILE A 17 5.48 -8.33 36.32
CA ILE A 17 5.07 -7.35 35.32
C ILE A 17 5.73 -7.86 34.04
N GLY A 18 4.97 -8.55 33.20
CA GLY A 18 5.33 -8.71 31.81
C GLY A 18 5.42 -7.30 31.27
N PHE A 19 6.62 -6.74 31.25
CA PHE A 19 6.91 -5.76 30.25
C PHE A 19 6.82 -6.54 28.94
N ASP A 20 5.69 -6.40 28.25
CA ASP A 20 5.68 -6.50 26.81
C ASP A 20 6.65 -5.41 26.36
N GLY A 21 7.93 -5.79 26.26
CA GLY A 21 8.99 -4.92 25.81
C GLY A 21 8.57 -4.42 24.45
N PHE A 22 8.44 -3.09 24.34
CA PHE A 22 8.18 -2.37 23.10
C PHE A 22 8.88 -3.05 21.93
N SER A 23 8.12 -3.50 20.94
CA SER A 23 8.68 -4.04 19.70
C SER A 23 9.48 -2.92 19.03
N GLN A 24 10.80 -2.99 19.16
CA GLN A 24 11.74 -2.12 18.48
C GLN A 24 12.02 -2.78 17.13
N THR A 25 11.52 -2.15 16.07
CA THR A 25 11.56 -2.66 14.70
C THR A 25 12.72 -2.01 13.94
N THR A 26 13.21 -2.63 12.86
CA THR A 26 14.35 -2.16 12.06
C THR A 26 13.91 -1.96 10.62
N ARG A 27 14.34 -0.88 9.95
CA ARG A 27 13.90 -0.60 8.57
C ARG A 27 14.60 -1.50 7.57
N VAL A 28 13.84 -2.04 6.61
CA VAL A 28 14.37 -2.86 5.52
C VAL A 28 13.93 -2.29 4.18
N LYS A 29 14.89 -1.98 3.31
CA LYS A 29 14.63 -1.59 1.91
C LYS A 29 15.19 -2.62 0.95
N ILE A 30 14.45 -2.89 -0.09
CA ILE A 30 14.84 -3.81 -1.16
C ILE A 30 14.87 -3.02 -2.45
N THR A 31 15.99 -3.05 -3.16
CA THR A 31 16.11 -2.43 -4.48
C THR A 31 16.33 -3.52 -5.50
N VAL A 32 15.52 -3.54 -6.56
CA VAL A 32 15.81 -4.31 -7.77
C VAL A 32 16.22 -3.36 -8.88
N ASP A 33 17.14 -3.83 -9.71
CA ASP A 33 17.57 -3.13 -10.90
C ASP A 33 17.77 -4.17 -12.01
N TRP A 34 16.87 -4.21 -12.98
CA TRP A 34 16.91 -5.12 -14.11
C TRP A 34 17.07 -4.30 -15.38
N GLU A 35 18.29 -4.23 -15.93
CA GLU A 35 18.59 -3.37 -17.08
C GLU A 35 18.15 -3.94 -18.45
N ASP A 36 17.69 -5.19 -18.50
CA ASP A 36 17.20 -5.85 -19.72
C ASP A 36 16.32 -7.04 -19.31
N LYS A 37 15.32 -7.38 -20.14
CA LYS A 37 14.40 -8.52 -19.92
C LYS A 37 13.82 -8.59 -18.51
N SER A 38 13.36 -7.46 -17.97
CA SER A 38 12.68 -7.45 -16.67
C SER A 38 11.47 -8.39 -16.60
N TYR A 39 10.82 -8.65 -17.74
CA TYR A 39 9.65 -9.53 -17.83
C TYR A 39 9.90 -10.97 -17.33
N GLU A 40 11.13 -11.50 -17.40
CA GLU A 40 11.41 -12.87 -16.97
C GLU A 40 11.84 -12.97 -15.51
N ASN A 41 12.02 -11.84 -14.81
CA ASN A 41 12.57 -11.81 -13.46
C ASN A 41 11.47 -11.65 -12.42
N ARG A 42 11.68 -12.27 -11.26
CA ARG A 42 10.82 -12.11 -10.09
C ARG A 42 11.64 -12.26 -8.82
N VAL A 43 11.25 -11.51 -7.79
CA VAL A 43 11.75 -11.70 -6.43
C VAL A 43 10.58 -11.94 -5.51
N ILE A 44 10.72 -12.90 -4.60
CA ILE A 44 9.81 -13.09 -3.47
C ILE A 44 10.58 -12.80 -2.19
N VAL A 45 9.97 -12.06 -1.28
CA VAL A 45 10.50 -11.82 0.07
C VAL A 45 9.71 -12.65 1.07
N GLN A 46 10.41 -13.37 1.94
CA GLN A 46 9.81 -14.15 3.02
C GLN A 46 10.21 -13.63 4.39
N ASP A 47 9.23 -13.61 5.29
CA ASP A 47 9.43 -13.32 6.70
C ASP A 47 10.07 -14.52 7.46
N PRO A 48 10.41 -14.36 8.76
CA PRO A 48 10.95 -15.45 9.58
C PRO A 48 9.98 -16.63 9.78
N GLY A 49 8.69 -16.43 9.51
CA GLY A 49 7.64 -17.45 9.52
C GLY A 49 7.44 -18.15 8.17
N PHE A 50 8.33 -17.91 7.19
CA PHE A 50 8.24 -18.42 5.82
C PHE A 50 6.99 -17.97 5.05
N GLN A 51 6.35 -16.89 5.48
CA GLN A 51 5.26 -16.27 4.73
C GLN A 51 5.85 -15.34 3.67
N ASN A 52 5.31 -15.41 2.46
CA ASN A 52 5.64 -14.44 1.42
C ASN A 52 5.00 -13.11 1.79
N ILE A 53 5.81 -12.06 1.92
CA ILE A 53 5.37 -10.72 2.34
C ILE A 53 5.51 -9.67 1.24
N LEU A 54 6.30 -9.94 0.20
CA LEU A 54 6.43 -9.06 -0.96
C LEU A 54 6.75 -9.91 -2.20
N THR A 55 6.14 -9.56 -3.32
CA THR A 55 6.46 -10.10 -4.65
C THR A 55 6.82 -8.94 -5.57
N ILE A 56 7.99 -8.99 -6.17
CA ILE A 56 8.51 -7.96 -7.08
C ILE A 56 8.59 -8.54 -8.48
N GLU A 57 7.88 -7.94 -9.41
CA GLU A 57 7.82 -8.27 -10.84
C GLU A 57 7.70 -6.96 -11.64
N ASN A 58 8.00 -6.98 -12.93
CA ASN A 58 7.69 -5.83 -13.79
C ASN A 58 6.15 -5.74 -13.95
N PRO A 59 5.48 -4.65 -13.53
CA PRO A 59 4.02 -4.54 -13.62
C PRO A 59 3.50 -4.52 -15.07
N ASP A 60 4.30 -4.03 -16.03
CA ASP A 60 3.91 -4.02 -17.44
C ASP A 60 3.93 -5.43 -18.06
N GLU A 61 4.85 -6.28 -17.59
CA GLU A 61 5.05 -7.64 -18.10
C GLU A 61 5.41 -8.61 -16.94
N PRO A 62 4.44 -9.00 -16.10
CA PRO A 62 4.72 -9.73 -14.86
C PRO A 62 5.13 -11.19 -15.11
N TYR A 63 6.41 -11.49 -14.82
CA TYR A 63 7.02 -12.82 -14.76
C TYR A 63 6.57 -13.82 -15.86
N GLN A 64 7.10 -13.63 -17.06
CA GLN A 64 6.75 -14.36 -18.29
C GLN A 64 8.00 -14.96 -18.94
N THR A 65 7.84 -15.94 -19.82
CA THR A 65 8.98 -16.53 -20.56
C THR A 65 9.37 -15.73 -21.81
N THR A 66 8.50 -14.82 -22.25
CA THR A 66 8.71 -13.94 -23.41
C THR A 66 8.09 -12.58 -23.17
N GLY A 67 8.78 -11.50 -23.57
CA GLY A 67 8.31 -10.13 -23.42
C GLY A 67 9.21 -9.14 -24.17
N ALA A 68 8.91 -7.85 -24.05
CA ALA A 68 9.75 -6.79 -24.57
C ALA A 68 10.99 -6.61 -23.69
N SER A 69 12.14 -6.27 -24.28
CA SER A 69 13.34 -6.02 -23.47
C SER A 69 13.24 -4.66 -22.77
N LEU A 70 12.59 -4.66 -21.61
CA LEU A 70 12.36 -3.48 -20.79
C LEU A 70 13.28 -3.49 -19.58
N ILE A 71 13.58 -2.27 -19.12
CA ILE A 71 14.24 -2.01 -17.84
C ILE A 71 13.17 -2.00 -16.76
N TYR A 72 13.49 -2.48 -15.57
CA TYR A 72 12.68 -2.26 -14.39
C TYR A 72 13.57 -2.07 -13.17
N THR A 73 13.42 -0.91 -12.53
CA THR A 73 14.12 -0.55 -11.30
C THR A 73 13.08 -0.15 -10.28
N GLY A 74 13.17 -0.67 -9.06
CA GLY A 74 12.21 -0.39 -8.00
C GLY A 74 12.86 -0.42 -6.63
N VAL A 75 12.37 0.42 -5.72
CA VAL A 75 12.75 0.43 -4.30
C VAL A 75 11.50 0.15 -3.48
N PHE A 76 11.53 -0.92 -2.70
CA PHE A 76 10.45 -1.39 -1.86
C PHE A 76 10.88 -1.25 -0.40
N ASP A 77 10.21 -0.38 0.36
CA ASP A 77 10.50 -0.15 1.77
C ASP A 77 9.53 -0.97 2.61
N LEU A 78 9.97 -2.12 3.14
CA LEU A 78 9.14 -2.99 4.00
C LEU A 78 8.79 -2.34 5.35
N GLY A 79 9.11 -1.06 5.52
CA GLY A 79 8.97 -0.34 6.76
C GLY A 79 9.79 -0.98 7.86
N CYS A 80 9.25 -0.87 9.08
CA CYS A 80 9.93 -1.35 10.26
C CYS A 80 9.50 -2.79 10.57
N VAL A 81 10.38 -3.74 10.28
CA VAL A 81 10.09 -5.16 10.45
C VAL A 81 10.66 -5.71 11.76
N GLN A 82 10.10 -6.83 12.23
CA GLN A 82 10.55 -7.52 13.44
C GLN A 82 11.95 -8.12 13.27
N SER A 83 12.66 -8.34 14.38
CA SER A 83 13.92 -9.07 14.34
C SER A 83 13.70 -10.50 13.85
N GLY A 84 14.59 -10.99 12.99
CA GLY A 84 14.53 -12.36 12.51
C GLY A 84 15.36 -12.59 11.24
N THR A 85 15.29 -13.81 10.74
CA THR A 85 15.92 -14.18 9.46
C THR A 85 14.89 -14.12 8.36
N TYR A 86 15.09 -13.20 7.44
CA TYR A 86 14.28 -13.03 6.24
C TYR A 86 14.98 -13.69 5.05
N LYS A 87 14.24 -13.87 3.95
CA LYS A 87 14.79 -14.37 2.70
C LYS A 87 14.35 -13.50 1.54
N VAL A 88 15.25 -13.29 0.57
CA VAL A 88 14.87 -12.96 -0.80
C VAL A 88 15.08 -14.20 -1.67
N ILE A 89 14.13 -14.47 -2.56
CA ILE A 89 14.14 -15.64 -3.45
C ILE A 89 14.10 -15.14 -4.88
N LEU A 90 15.18 -15.41 -5.61
CA LEU A 90 15.42 -14.88 -6.94
C LEU A 90 14.95 -15.89 -7.99
N TYR A 91 14.02 -15.46 -8.84
CA TYR A 91 13.45 -16.28 -9.89
C TYR A 91 13.79 -15.73 -11.28
N ASN A 92 13.88 -16.65 -12.23
CA ASN A 92 13.87 -16.35 -13.65
C ASN A 92 13.01 -17.39 -14.39
N ALA A 93 12.04 -16.91 -15.18
CA ALA A 93 11.04 -17.75 -15.85
C ALA A 93 11.66 -18.73 -16.87
N ASN A 94 12.81 -18.37 -17.43
CA ASN A 94 13.53 -19.17 -18.44
C ASN A 94 14.63 -20.06 -17.85
N ASN A 95 14.73 -20.13 -16.51
CA ASN A 95 15.74 -20.91 -15.80
C ASN A 95 17.19 -20.51 -16.15
N VAL A 96 17.41 -19.20 -16.28
CA VAL A 96 18.74 -18.62 -16.53
C VAL A 96 19.06 -17.55 -15.48
N ALA A 97 20.35 -17.24 -15.33
CA ALA A 97 20.79 -16.09 -14.55
C ALA A 97 20.18 -14.78 -15.10
N TRP A 98 19.96 -13.80 -14.22
CA TRP A 98 19.53 -12.48 -14.67
C TRP A 98 20.55 -11.84 -15.62
N ALA A 99 20.04 -11.12 -16.62
CA ALA A 99 20.87 -10.44 -17.62
C ALA A 99 21.68 -9.31 -16.97
N ALA A 100 23.00 -9.35 -17.11
CA ALA A 100 23.86 -8.33 -16.53
C ALA A 100 23.76 -6.98 -17.27
N PRO A 101 23.79 -5.84 -16.56
CA PRO A 101 23.96 -5.74 -15.11
C PRO A 101 22.61 -5.63 -14.38
N ALA A 102 22.07 -6.77 -13.97
CA ALA A 102 20.97 -6.84 -13.02
C ALA A 102 21.50 -6.88 -11.59
N SER A 103 20.69 -6.42 -10.63
CA SER A 103 20.98 -6.60 -9.21
C SER A 103 19.73 -6.59 -8.33
N ILE A 104 19.88 -7.23 -7.16
CA ILE A 104 19.05 -7.00 -5.98
C ILE A 104 19.95 -6.51 -4.84
N LYS A 105 19.48 -5.49 -4.13
CA LYS A 105 20.10 -4.99 -2.91
C LYS A 105 19.10 -5.07 -1.77
N VAL A 106 19.57 -5.52 -0.61
CA VAL A 106 18.80 -5.44 0.64
C VAL A 106 19.59 -4.55 1.59
N GLU A 107 18.97 -3.45 1.99
CA GLU A 107 19.46 -2.51 2.98
C GLU A 107 18.70 -2.72 4.28
N VAL A 108 19.44 -2.93 5.38
CA VAL A 108 18.89 -3.03 6.73
C VAL A 108 19.52 -1.92 7.55
N ASP A 109 18.68 -1.04 8.09
CA ASP A 109 19.09 0.15 8.83
C ASP A 109 20.15 1.01 8.11
N GLY A 110 19.93 1.28 6.81
CA GLY A 110 20.87 2.09 6.03
C GLY A 110 22.15 1.35 5.58
N VAL A 111 22.32 0.08 5.95
CA VAL A 111 23.47 -0.74 5.56
C VAL A 111 23.06 -1.79 4.53
N ILE A 112 23.69 -1.75 3.36
CA ILE A 112 23.52 -2.79 2.34
C ILE A 112 24.16 -4.09 2.83
N ILE A 113 23.32 -5.08 3.13
CA ILE A 113 23.75 -6.41 3.60
C ILE A 113 23.62 -7.50 2.53
N VAL A 114 22.81 -7.25 1.49
CA VAL A 114 22.75 -8.08 0.27
C VAL A 114 23.01 -7.17 -0.92
N ASN A 115 23.88 -7.60 -1.83
CA ASN A 115 24.11 -6.99 -3.13
C ASN A 115 24.44 -8.13 -4.10
N ASP A 116 23.41 -8.68 -4.74
CA ASP A 116 23.53 -9.88 -5.56
C ASP A 116 23.16 -9.59 -7.02
N PRO A 117 23.96 -10.01 -8.01
CA PRO A 117 23.69 -9.77 -9.43
C PRO A 117 22.68 -10.73 -10.07
N GLY A 118 22.05 -11.63 -9.31
CA GLY A 118 21.08 -12.60 -9.82
C GLY A 118 21.69 -13.75 -10.61
N THR A 119 22.98 -14.05 -10.41
CA THR A 119 23.70 -15.08 -11.19
C THR A 119 23.21 -16.51 -10.98
N LEU A 120 22.43 -16.74 -9.91
CA LEU A 120 21.86 -18.05 -9.58
C LEU A 120 20.32 -18.06 -9.69
N ALA A 121 19.70 -17.01 -10.21
CA ALA A 121 18.26 -16.99 -10.44
C ALA A 121 17.84 -18.18 -11.33
N SER A 122 16.66 -18.74 -11.03
CA SER A 122 16.18 -19.96 -11.67
C SER A 122 14.67 -20.11 -11.56
N THR A 123 14.08 -21.09 -12.24
CA THR A 123 12.64 -21.37 -12.09
C THR A 123 12.28 -21.96 -10.73
N THR A 124 13.24 -22.58 -10.04
CA THR A 124 13.05 -23.14 -8.68
C THR A 124 13.24 -22.11 -7.57
N GLY A 125 13.79 -20.93 -7.89
CA GLY A 125 14.16 -19.92 -6.93
C GLY A 125 15.54 -20.15 -6.32
N HIS A 126 16.30 -19.07 -6.15
CA HIS A 126 17.54 -19.07 -5.38
C HIS A 126 17.35 -18.25 -4.11
N GLU A 127 17.50 -18.89 -2.95
CA GLU A 127 17.29 -18.23 -1.66
C GLU A 127 18.57 -17.54 -1.16
N ILE A 128 18.44 -16.28 -0.78
CA ILE A 128 19.45 -15.53 -0.05
C ILE A 128 18.83 -15.12 1.28
N SER A 129 19.37 -15.64 2.38
CA SER A 129 18.92 -15.28 3.73
C SER A 129 19.66 -14.05 4.23
N PHE A 130 18.93 -13.16 4.91
CA PHE A 130 19.49 -11.99 5.56
C PHE A 130 18.92 -11.83 6.96
N SER A 131 19.69 -11.27 7.88
CA SER A 131 19.29 -11.11 9.28
C SER A 131 18.92 -9.67 9.57
N VAL A 132 17.78 -9.49 10.24
CA VAL A 132 17.34 -8.22 10.80
C VAL A 132 17.49 -8.32 12.31
N SER A 133 18.34 -7.47 12.88
CA SER A 133 18.52 -7.36 14.33
C SER A 133 17.95 -6.04 14.82
N SER A 134 17.06 -6.09 15.81
CA SER A 134 16.63 -4.91 16.55
C SER A 134 17.78 -4.44 17.43
N ASP A 135 18.62 -3.56 16.89
CA ASP A 135 19.75 -2.96 17.60
C ASP A 135 19.31 -1.85 18.58
N GLY A 136 18.01 -1.61 18.69
CA GLY A 136 17.44 -0.57 19.52
C GLY A 136 17.55 0.83 18.91
N SER A 137 18.01 0.95 17.66
CA SER A 137 17.70 2.13 16.84
C SER A 137 16.20 2.13 16.61
N GLY A 138 15.50 3.17 17.09
CA GLY A 138 14.05 3.24 16.93
C GLY A 138 13.72 3.41 15.45
N CYS A 139 13.24 2.36 14.78
CA CYS A 139 12.56 2.54 13.51
C CYS A 139 11.19 3.15 13.83
N THR A 140 10.97 4.37 13.38
CA THR A 140 9.63 4.96 13.42
C THR A 140 8.89 4.39 12.21
N PRO A 141 7.84 3.57 12.40
CA PRO A 141 7.03 3.11 11.27
C PRO A 141 6.48 4.34 10.56
N LEU A 142 6.71 4.38 9.25
CA LEU A 142 5.97 5.32 8.42
C LEU A 142 4.56 4.76 8.21
N PRO A 143 3.57 5.63 7.93
CA PRO A 143 2.26 5.20 7.49
C PRO A 143 2.37 4.22 6.30
N ASP A 144 1.50 3.22 6.33
CA ASP A 144 1.27 2.16 5.34
C ASP A 144 -0.22 1.82 5.53
N SER A 145 -1.06 2.55 4.80
CA SER A 145 -2.49 2.71 5.06
C SER A 145 -3.31 1.49 4.62
N ASP A 146 -2.87 0.78 3.59
CA ASP A 146 -3.48 -0.46 3.09
C ASP A 146 -2.79 -1.75 3.59
N GLY A 147 -1.57 -1.64 4.11
CA GLY A 147 -0.79 -2.75 4.64
C GLY A 147 -0.15 -3.64 3.56
N ASP A 148 0.06 -3.13 2.34
CA ASP A 148 0.67 -3.90 1.26
C ASP A 148 2.21 -3.96 1.33
N GLY A 149 2.80 -3.16 2.23
CA GLY A 149 4.24 -3.10 2.47
C GLY A 149 4.97 -2.07 1.61
N VAL A 150 4.24 -1.19 0.92
CA VAL A 150 4.69 0.10 0.41
C VAL A 150 4.26 1.18 1.42
N ILE A 151 5.13 2.14 1.71
CA ILE A 151 4.80 3.21 2.67
C ILE A 151 4.08 4.35 1.94
N ASP A 152 3.11 5.01 2.60
CA ASP A 152 2.25 6.04 2.00
C ASP A 152 3.02 7.17 1.27
N ILE A 153 4.26 7.44 1.67
CA ILE A 153 5.07 8.49 1.02
C ILE A 153 5.64 8.10 -0.36
N ILE A 154 5.65 6.81 -0.71
CA ILE A 154 6.06 6.32 -2.03
C ILE A 154 5.03 5.41 -2.70
N ASP A 155 3.93 5.10 -2.03
CA ASP A 155 2.77 4.50 -2.68
C ASP A 155 2.16 5.50 -3.69
N LEU A 156 1.50 4.99 -4.71
CA LEU A 156 0.73 5.76 -5.67
C LEU A 156 -0.78 5.73 -5.37
N ASP A 157 -1.22 4.80 -4.52
CA ASP A 157 -2.60 4.54 -4.11
C ASP A 157 -2.58 4.02 -2.65
N ASP A 158 -2.56 4.95 -1.68
CA ASP A 158 -2.33 4.70 -0.25
C ASP A 158 -3.34 3.72 0.38
N ASP A 159 -4.53 3.57 -0.20
CA ASP A 159 -5.56 2.63 0.29
C ASP A 159 -5.91 1.49 -0.69
N ASN A 160 -5.19 1.41 -1.83
CA ASN A 160 -5.32 0.44 -2.92
C ASN A 160 -6.78 0.24 -3.38
N ASP A 161 -7.58 1.30 -3.37
CA ASP A 161 -8.98 1.27 -3.82
C ASP A 161 -9.14 1.33 -5.35
N GLY A 162 -8.03 1.60 -6.06
CA GLY A 162 -7.93 1.69 -7.51
C GLY A 162 -7.97 3.11 -8.07
N ILE A 163 -7.90 4.13 -7.20
CA ILE A 163 -7.81 5.55 -7.56
C ILE A 163 -6.48 6.09 -7.05
N LEU A 164 -5.68 6.71 -7.92
CA LEU A 164 -4.38 7.25 -7.50
C LEU A 164 -4.56 8.41 -6.50
N ASP A 165 -3.66 8.54 -5.52
CA ASP A 165 -3.70 9.62 -4.51
C ASP A 165 -3.79 11.02 -5.15
N THR A 166 -3.15 11.18 -6.31
CA THR A 166 -3.16 12.43 -7.08
C THR A 166 -4.55 12.83 -7.57
N ASP A 167 -5.40 11.84 -7.85
CA ASP A 167 -6.77 12.02 -8.30
C ASP A 167 -7.72 12.22 -7.10
N GLU A 168 -7.48 11.49 -6.01
CA GLU A 168 -8.24 11.63 -4.75
C GLU A 168 -8.08 13.00 -4.10
N ALA A 169 -6.87 13.58 -4.19
CA ALA A 169 -6.57 14.90 -3.63
C ALA A 169 -7.25 16.06 -4.39
N LEU A 170 -8.06 15.81 -5.43
CA LEU A 170 -8.68 16.84 -6.28
C LEU A 170 -7.68 17.87 -6.83
N GLY A 171 -6.41 17.47 -7.00
CA GLY A 171 -5.31 18.35 -7.41
C GLY A 171 -4.80 19.31 -6.32
N ILE A 172 -5.20 19.12 -5.07
CA ILE A 172 -4.76 19.91 -3.92
C ILE A 172 -3.59 19.18 -3.24
N ASN A 173 -2.36 19.63 -3.47
CA ASN A 173 -1.14 19.08 -2.85
C ASN A 173 -1.00 19.44 -1.37
N THR A 174 -2.02 19.19 -0.55
CA THR A 174 -1.92 19.28 0.90
C THR A 174 -2.10 17.90 1.48
N PHE A 175 -0.98 17.30 1.91
CA PHE A 175 -0.90 16.14 2.82
C PHE A 175 -1.49 16.47 4.20
N ASN A 176 -2.74 16.88 4.23
CA ASN A 176 -3.55 16.96 5.43
C ASN A 176 -4.68 15.97 5.22
N CYS A 177 -4.67 14.85 5.95
CA CYS A 177 -5.85 13.96 6.11
C CYS A 177 -7.08 14.66 6.71
N THR A 178 -7.04 15.99 6.87
CA THR A 178 -8.22 16.77 7.16
C THR A 178 -8.82 17.18 5.83
N ILE A 179 -9.66 16.30 5.27
CA ILE A 179 -10.61 16.71 4.24
C ILE A 179 -11.29 17.97 4.78
N PRO A 180 -11.20 19.13 4.10
CA PRO A 180 -11.88 20.33 4.57
C PRO A 180 -13.35 19.98 4.76
N ALA A 181 -13.97 20.51 5.82
CA ALA A 181 -15.35 20.15 6.14
C ALA A 181 -16.22 20.30 4.90
N LEU A 182 -16.78 19.17 4.43
CA LEU A 182 -17.70 19.18 3.31
C LEU A 182 -18.96 19.92 3.76
N ASN A 183 -19.36 20.86 2.93
CA ASN A 183 -20.47 21.75 3.18
C ASN A 183 -21.48 21.63 2.03
N PHE A 184 -22.41 20.69 2.14
CA PHE A 184 -23.50 20.57 1.17
C PHE A 184 -24.64 21.57 1.41
N PHE A 185 -24.48 22.60 2.26
CA PHE A 185 -25.56 23.54 2.56
C PHE A 185 -25.99 24.33 1.31
N GLY A 186 -27.27 24.22 0.96
CA GLY A 186 -27.90 24.96 -0.13
C GLY A 186 -29.06 24.16 -0.69
N ASN A 187 -30.21 24.79 -0.95
CA ASN A 187 -31.40 24.13 -1.46
C ASN A 187 -31.28 23.74 -2.95
N ASN A 188 -30.31 22.91 -3.30
CA ASN A 188 -29.99 22.52 -4.68
C ASN A 188 -30.86 21.37 -5.20
N ASN A 189 -32.17 21.45 -4.97
CA ASN A 189 -33.12 20.47 -5.51
C ASN A 189 -33.38 20.62 -7.02
N THR A 190 -32.81 21.64 -7.64
CA THR A 190 -32.79 21.82 -9.10
C THR A 190 -31.45 21.34 -9.66
N PRO A 191 -31.44 20.33 -10.55
CA PRO A 191 -30.21 19.89 -11.17
C PRO A 191 -29.68 20.97 -12.14
N GLU A 192 -28.36 21.04 -12.26
CA GLU A 192 -27.68 21.84 -13.28
C GLU A 192 -27.96 21.28 -14.69
N THR A 193 -27.98 19.94 -14.81
CA THR A 193 -28.34 19.25 -16.05
C THR A 193 -29.22 18.04 -15.80
N GLY A 194 -30.07 17.69 -16.77
CA GLY A 194 -30.95 16.52 -16.68
C GLY A 194 -32.29 16.82 -16.00
N ILE A 195 -33.04 15.77 -15.68
CA ILE A 195 -34.38 15.86 -15.09
C ILE A 195 -34.28 15.52 -13.61
N ALA A 196 -34.79 16.41 -12.74
CA ALA A 196 -34.69 16.23 -11.29
C ALA A 196 -35.18 14.84 -10.84
N GLY A 197 -34.35 14.12 -10.08
CA GLY A 197 -34.64 12.80 -9.52
C GLY A 197 -34.54 11.63 -10.50
N GLU A 198 -34.09 11.87 -11.74
CA GLU A 198 -33.88 10.83 -12.76
C GLU A 198 -32.40 10.53 -12.98
N VAL A 199 -32.12 9.33 -13.52
CA VAL A 199 -30.76 8.92 -13.90
C VAL A 199 -30.20 9.90 -14.94
N GLY A 200 -28.96 10.33 -14.75
CA GLY A 200 -28.29 11.36 -15.54
C GLY A 200 -28.58 12.80 -15.09
N ALA A 201 -29.34 13.00 -14.01
CA ALA A 201 -29.44 14.32 -13.38
C ALA A 201 -28.15 14.65 -12.64
N VAL A 202 -27.61 15.84 -12.86
CA VAL A 202 -26.40 16.35 -12.20
C VAL A 202 -26.78 17.55 -11.34
N TYR A 203 -26.44 17.47 -10.06
CA TYR A 203 -26.67 18.51 -9.06
C TYR A 203 -25.34 19.15 -8.69
N ARG A 204 -25.29 20.48 -8.68
CA ARG A 204 -24.12 21.24 -8.23
C ARG A 204 -24.33 21.65 -6.79
N PHE A 205 -23.32 21.46 -5.96
CA PHE A 205 -23.22 22.04 -4.62
C PHE A 205 -22.08 23.05 -4.64
N GLU A 206 -22.45 24.34 -4.63
CA GLU A 206 -21.49 25.43 -4.75
C GLU A 206 -20.66 25.60 -3.47
N ASN A 207 -19.36 25.80 -3.62
CA ASN A 207 -18.43 25.98 -2.48
C ASN A 207 -18.56 24.86 -1.42
N ALA A 208 -18.74 23.63 -1.89
CA ALA A 208 -18.98 22.48 -1.04
C ALA A 208 -17.76 22.06 -0.20
N ILE A 209 -16.62 22.72 -0.38
CA ILE A 209 -15.40 22.52 0.40
C ILE A 209 -15.15 23.79 1.23
N PHE A 210 -15.31 23.71 2.55
CA PHE A 210 -15.19 24.89 3.41
C PHE A 210 -13.79 25.53 3.31
N GLY A 211 -13.75 26.80 2.91
CA GLY A 211 -12.51 27.58 2.79
C GLY A 211 -11.88 27.56 1.40
N GLU A 212 -12.40 26.77 0.47
CA GLU A 212 -11.88 26.64 -0.89
C GLU A 212 -12.99 26.83 -1.95
N PRO A 213 -12.69 27.36 -3.15
CA PRO A 213 -13.68 27.73 -4.16
C PRO A 213 -14.10 26.54 -5.05
N TYR A 214 -14.25 25.35 -4.47
CA TYR A 214 -14.58 24.14 -5.22
C TYR A 214 -16.06 23.78 -5.10
N ASP A 215 -16.66 23.46 -6.25
CA ASP A 215 -18.02 22.93 -6.34
C ASP A 215 -17.96 21.40 -6.40
N VAL A 216 -18.95 20.73 -5.80
CA VAL A 216 -19.14 19.28 -5.95
C VAL A 216 -20.31 19.03 -6.90
N LEU A 217 -20.07 18.22 -7.94
CA LEU A 217 -21.11 17.75 -8.85
C LEU A 217 -21.53 16.32 -8.48
N VAL A 218 -22.82 16.12 -8.25
CA VAL A 218 -23.40 14.82 -7.91
C VAL A 218 -24.30 14.36 -9.05
N GLU A 219 -23.94 13.26 -9.70
CA GLU A 219 -24.74 12.64 -10.76
C GLU A 219 -25.52 11.43 -10.22
N ILE A 220 -26.80 11.32 -10.58
CA ILE A 220 -27.57 10.10 -10.36
C ILE A 220 -27.20 9.09 -11.45
N THR A 221 -26.29 8.17 -11.15
CA THR A 221 -25.83 7.16 -12.11
C THR A 221 -26.77 5.95 -12.23
N GLU A 222 -27.56 5.67 -11.19
CA GLU A 222 -28.50 4.55 -11.19
C GLU A 222 -29.72 4.79 -10.27
N LYS A 223 -30.90 4.28 -10.68
CA LYS A 223 -32.12 4.25 -9.86
C LYS A 223 -32.87 2.93 -10.05
N ARG A 224 -33.14 2.19 -8.97
CA ARG A 224 -33.86 0.90 -9.01
C ARG A 224 -35.16 0.93 -8.20
N ASN A 225 -36.31 0.85 -8.88
CA ASN A 225 -37.64 0.76 -8.27
C ASN A 225 -37.89 1.73 -7.10
N THR A 226 -37.40 2.97 -7.22
CA THR A 226 -37.52 4.00 -6.18
C THR A 226 -37.77 5.37 -6.81
N THR A 227 -38.15 6.34 -5.98
CA THR A 227 -38.34 7.75 -6.35
C THR A 227 -37.49 8.61 -5.43
N LEU A 228 -36.69 9.50 -6.01
CA LEU A 228 -35.93 10.48 -5.26
C LEU A 228 -36.72 11.79 -5.20
N SER A 229 -37.22 12.16 -4.02
CA SER A 229 -38.04 13.36 -3.83
C SER A 229 -37.23 14.63 -3.63
N THR A 230 -36.00 14.52 -3.16
CA THR A 230 -35.08 15.61 -2.87
C THR A 230 -33.65 15.05 -2.88
N ILE A 231 -32.67 15.85 -3.32
CA ILE A 231 -31.26 15.43 -3.35
C ILE A 231 -30.56 15.72 -2.02
N ASP A 232 -31.05 16.74 -1.31
CA ASP A 232 -30.58 17.16 0.01
C ASP A 232 -31.78 17.48 0.92
N TYR A 233 -31.63 17.22 2.22
CA TYR A 233 -32.63 17.49 3.26
C TYR A 233 -32.19 18.56 4.26
N ASP A 234 -30.94 19.02 4.20
CA ASP A 234 -30.44 20.01 5.14
C ASP A 234 -30.87 21.42 4.71
N THR A 235 -31.59 22.12 5.61
CA THR A 235 -32.04 23.52 5.44
C THR A 235 -31.07 24.50 6.06
#